data_AF-A0A8S0WPC8-F1
#
_entry.id   AF-A0A8S0WPC8-F1
#
_cell.length_a   1.000
_cell.length_b   1.000
_cell.length_c   1.000
_cell.angle_alpha   90.00
_cell.angle_beta   90.00
_cell.angle_gamma   90.00
#
_symmetry.space_group_name_H-M   'P 1'
#
loop_
_entity.id
_entity.type
_entity.pdbx_description
1 polymer ?
#
loop_
_entity_poly.entity_id
_entity_poly.type
_entity_poly.pdbx_seq_one_letter_code
_entity_poly.pdbx_strand_id
1 'polypeptide(L)'
;MFSLLRPLTSVSVSVRLFSTSSRVLGRAVVYAQNGDPAKVLSVLTYPPLPTPPPNSVNIKFLLSPINPADVNVIEGVYPTKPTKTDALTAYGKGGEEQPVFVGGNEGVARVSAVGEGVKDLKEGDWVVMIKQQAGTWATDRNVSVVDVAKVPDAHLLNEAQAATITVNPPTAYNMLNDFIGLKPGDWVIQNGANSAVGQAVIQIAAAQGLKTINLIRDRPNLEELKKKLESLGATQVLTYDQLADKSVREKVKEWTGGKPIRLGLNCVGGPETTAMARLLGNGAHLVSYGGMAKQPLAIPTSLFIFKNLTCHGFWQSRWYSQKPLEEREKLMQALVDLMKENKLDSPAHEIVEVSAQDPDEVATKKVQGLFQAISEGRYGKKVLLKINE
;
A
#
# COMPACT_ATOMS: atom_id res chain seq x y z
N MET A 1 66.85 -57.04 -30.39
CA MET A 1 67.02 -55.77 -29.64
C MET A 1 65.67 -55.07 -29.62
N PHE A 2 65.04 -55.02 -28.45
CA PHE A 2 63.73 -54.41 -28.21
C PHE A 2 63.80 -52.89 -28.39
N SER A 3 62.81 -52.30 -29.07
CA SER A 3 62.47 -50.88 -28.92
C SER A 3 60.95 -50.75 -28.88
N LEU A 4 60.44 -50.55 -27.67
CA LEU A 4 59.03 -50.26 -27.37
C LEU A 4 58.82 -48.75 -27.49
N LEU A 5 58.05 -48.32 -28.50
CA LEU A 5 57.48 -46.97 -28.56
C LEU A 5 56.21 -46.92 -27.71
N ARG A 6 56.21 -46.11 -26.64
CA ARG A 6 55.00 -45.74 -25.88
C ARG A 6 54.32 -44.54 -26.55
N PRO A 7 52.99 -44.53 -26.73
CA PRO A 7 52.27 -43.31 -27.08
C PRO A 7 52.11 -42.42 -25.84
N LEU A 8 52.36 -41.12 -26.01
CA LEU A 8 52.11 -40.08 -25.01
C LEU A 8 50.59 -39.92 -24.84
N THR A 9 50.06 -40.35 -23.69
CA THR A 9 48.70 -40.02 -23.27
C THR A 9 48.62 -38.55 -22.91
N SER A 10 47.88 -37.76 -23.69
CA SER A 10 47.55 -36.38 -23.35
C SER A 10 46.64 -36.36 -22.12
N VAL A 11 47.15 -35.90 -20.99
CA VAL A 11 46.34 -35.62 -19.81
C VAL A 11 45.56 -34.33 -20.09
N SER A 12 44.27 -34.44 -20.39
CA SER A 12 43.38 -33.27 -20.43
C SER A 12 43.18 -32.80 -18.99
N VAL A 13 43.89 -31.75 -18.59
CA VAL A 13 43.61 -31.04 -17.34
C VAL A 13 42.28 -30.31 -17.54
N SER A 14 41.20 -30.89 -17.03
CA SER A 14 39.91 -30.21 -16.92
C SER A 14 40.04 -29.12 -15.85
N VAL A 15 40.38 -27.91 -16.27
CA VAL A 15 40.31 -26.73 -15.40
C VAL A 15 38.82 -26.49 -15.10
N ARG A 16 38.36 -26.93 -13.92
CA ARG A 16 37.08 -26.48 -13.37
C ARG A 16 37.24 -24.99 -13.05
N LEU A 17 36.75 -24.14 -13.93
CA LEU A 17 36.53 -22.73 -13.64
C LEU A 17 35.51 -22.66 -12.51
N PHE A 18 35.97 -22.38 -11.29
CA PHE A 18 35.08 -21.94 -10.22
C PHE A 18 34.56 -20.57 -10.63
N SER A 19 33.34 -20.55 -11.17
CA SER A 19 32.58 -19.31 -11.29
C SER A 19 32.34 -18.79 -9.87
N THR A 20 32.96 -17.68 -9.52
CA THR A 20 32.57 -16.85 -8.37
C THR A 20 31.30 -16.08 -8.73
N SER A 21 30.26 -16.75 -9.24
CA SER A 21 28.93 -16.19 -9.19
C SER A 21 28.58 -16.14 -7.71
N SER A 22 28.69 -14.97 -7.07
CA SER A 22 28.01 -14.77 -5.79
C SER A 22 26.56 -15.19 -6.02
N ARG A 23 26.13 -16.29 -5.39
CA ARG A 23 24.72 -16.66 -5.45
C ARG A 23 23.99 -15.56 -4.72
N VAL A 24 23.35 -14.68 -5.48
CA VAL A 24 22.53 -13.60 -4.94
C VAL A 24 21.35 -14.28 -4.24
N LEU A 25 21.33 -14.20 -2.91
CA LEU A 25 20.32 -14.89 -2.11
C LEU A 25 19.10 -13.98 -1.99
N GLY A 26 17.92 -14.56 -2.15
CA GLY A 26 16.69 -13.84 -1.90
C GLY A 26 16.44 -13.69 -0.40
N ARG A 27 15.58 -12.75 -0.02
CA ARG A 27 15.20 -12.53 1.38
C ARG A 27 13.75 -12.11 1.51
N ALA A 28 13.11 -12.51 2.60
CA ALA A 28 11.75 -12.11 2.93
C ALA A 28 11.60 -11.77 4.42
N VAL A 29 10.68 -10.85 4.71
CA VAL A 29 10.15 -10.62 6.05
C VAL A 29 8.96 -11.55 6.25
N VAL A 30 9.07 -12.46 7.20
CA VAL A 30 8.15 -13.58 7.40
C VAL A 30 7.69 -13.71 8.85
N TYR A 31 6.55 -14.38 9.03
CA TYR A 31 6.02 -14.81 10.33
C TYR A 31 5.39 -16.20 10.21
N ALA A 32 5.45 -16.99 11.30
CA ALA A 32 4.87 -18.34 11.34
C ALA A 32 3.49 -18.38 12.03
N GLN A 33 3.21 -17.38 12.86
CA GLN A 33 1.97 -17.25 13.63
C GLN A 33 1.58 -15.78 13.75
N ASN A 34 0.27 -15.53 13.90
CA ASN A 34 -0.23 -14.19 14.17
C ASN A 34 0.25 -13.68 15.54
N GLY A 35 0.35 -12.36 15.67
CA GLY A 35 0.68 -11.69 16.92
C GLY A 35 1.23 -10.28 16.69
N ASP A 36 1.80 -9.71 17.74
CA ASP A 36 2.47 -8.42 17.70
C ASP A 36 3.59 -8.43 16.64
N PRO A 37 3.51 -7.60 15.57
CA PRO A 37 4.51 -7.58 14.50
C PRO A 37 5.94 -7.33 15.00
N ALA A 38 6.10 -6.59 16.10
CA ALA A 38 7.41 -6.35 16.70
C ALA A 38 8.04 -7.61 17.34
N LYS A 39 7.27 -8.71 17.47
CA LYS A 39 7.71 -9.96 18.09
C LYS A 39 7.66 -11.15 17.15
N VAL A 40 6.66 -11.22 16.27
CA VAL A 40 6.44 -12.40 15.41
C VAL A 40 7.13 -12.31 14.06
N LEU A 41 7.48 -11.10 13.60
CA LEU A 41 8.21 -10.93 12.34
C LEU A 41 9.67 -11.32 12.50
N SER A 42 10.21 -11.85 11.42
CA SER A 42 11.59 -12.26 11.28
C SER A 42 12.03 -12.16 9.84
N VAL A 43 13.33 -12.12 9.61
CA VAL A 43 13.92 -12.12 8.28
C VAL A 43 14.42 -13.53 7.97
N LEU A 44 14.18 -13.98 6.74
CA LEU A 44 14.62 -15.27 6.23
C LEU A 44 15.28 -15.07 4.87
N THR A 45 16.52 -15.55 4.75
CA THR A 45 17.23 -15.67 3.47
C THR A 45 16.91 -17.00 2.78
N TYR A 46 16.75 -17.00 1.46
CA TYR A 46 16.42 -18.17 0.64
C TYR A 46 17.24 -18.25 -0.66
N PRO A 47 17.33 -19.43 -1.31
CA PRO A 47 18.07 -19.60 -2.56
C PRO A 47 17.50 -18.75 -3.71
N PRO A 48 18.30 -18.45 -4.75
CA PRO A 48 17.80 -17.73 -5.92
C PRO A 48 16.60 -18.44 -6.57
N LEU A 49 15.66 -17.69 -7.14
CA LEU A 49 14.53 -18.27 -7.86
C LEU A 49 15.00 -19.08 -9.08
N PRO A 50 14.36 -20.24 -9.36
CA PRO A 50 14.56 -20.93 -10.62
C PRO A 50 13.96 -20.13 -11.78
N THR A 51 14.19 -20.59 -13.00
CA THR A 51 13.46 -20.09 -14.18
C THR A 51 11.95 -20.18 -13.94
N PRO A 52 11.18 -19.12 -14.24
CA PRO A 52 9.74 -19.12 -14.00
C PRO A 52 9.04 -20.22 -14.82
N PRO A 53 8.10 -20.99 -14.23
CA PRO A 53 7.27 -21.94 -14.97
C PRO A 53 6.36 -21.25 -16.00
N PRO A 54 5.72 -22.00 -16.90
CA PRO A 54 4.77 -21.44 -17.86
C PRO A 54 3.68 -20.58 -17.20
N ASN A 55 3.28 -19.49 -17.86
CA ASN A 55 2.29 -18.52 -17.37
C ASN A 55 2.65 -17.82 -16.05
N SER A 56 3.94 -17.76 -15.68
CA SER A 56 4.41 -17.03 -14.51
C SER A 56 5.61 -16.15 -14.84
N VAL A 57 5.94 -15.24 -13.93
CA VAL A 57 7.07 -14.33 -14.03
C VAL A 57 7.84 -14.31 -12.72
N ASN A 58 9.16 -14.17 -12.81
CA ASN A 58 9.95 -13.74 -11.67
C ASN A 58 9.93 -12.22 -11.61
N ILE A 59 9.71 -11.68 -10.42
CA ILE A 59 9.68 -10.25 -10.15
C ILE A 59 10.66 -9.91 -9.03
N LYS A 60 11.27 -8.74 -9.10
CA LYS A 60 12.11 -8.16 -8.02
C LYS A 60 11.42 -6.92 -7.46
N PHE A 61 11.07 -6.91 -6.19
CA PHE A 61 10.45 -5.76 -5.56
C PHE A 61 11.44 -4.60 -5.49
N LEU A 62 10.99 -3.41 -5.90
CA LEU A 62 11.78 -2.18 -5.80
C LEU A 62 11.50 -1.49 -4.47
N LEU A 63 10.20 -1.32 -4.14
CA LEU A 63 9.71 -0.76 -2.89
C LEU A 63 8.36 -1.36 -2.51
N SER A 64 8.18 -1.60 -1.20
CA SER A 64 6.94 -2.15 -0.64
C SER A 64 6.50 -1.36 0.60
N PRO A 65 5.35 -0.66 0.59
CA PRO A 65 4.87 0.06 1.76
C PRO A 65 4.49 -0.85 2.94
N ILE A 66 4.51 -0.27 4.14
CA ILE A 66 3.82 -0.80 5.32
C ILE A 66 2.50 -0.05 5.48
N ASN A 67 1.38 -0.75 5.30
CA ASN A 67 0.02 -0.24 5.50
C ASN A 67 -0.59 -0.74 6.83
N PRO A 68 -1.57 -0.03 7.40
CA PRO A 68 -2.32 -0.53 8.57
C PRO A 68 -2.97 -1.90 8.35
N ALA A 69 -3.39 -2.20 7.10
CA ALA A 69 -3.94 -3.51 6.76
C ALA A 69 -2.92 -4.64 6.92
N ASP A 70 -1.65 -4.40 6.56
CA ASP A 70 -0.58 -5.40 6.71
C ASP A 70 -0.37 -5.74 8.20
N VAL A 71 -0.35 -4.71 9.06
CA VAL A 71 -0.27 -4.85 10.52
C VAL A 71 -1.44 -5.68 11.05
N ASN A 72 -2.67 -5.33 10.67
CA ASN A 72 -3.87 -6.04 11.12
C ASN A 72 -3.90 -7.51 10.66
N VAL A 73 -3.35 -7.82 9.48
CA VAL A 73 -3.21 -9.20 8.99
C VAL A 73 -2.24 -9.98 9.86
N ILE A 74 -1.09 -9.40 10.20
CA ILE A 74 -0.09 -10.03 11.07
C ILE A 74 -0.65 -10.23 12.48
N GLU A 75 -1.37 -9.25 13.02
CA GLU A 75 -2.07 -9.35 14.31
C GLU A 75 -3.21 -10.39 14.31
N GLY A 76 -3.72 -10.78 13.15
CA GLY A 76 -4.80 -11.77 13.01
C GLY A 76 -6.21 -11.19 13.19
N VAL A 77 -6.36 -9.86 13.10
CA VAL A 77 -7.64 -9.14 13.27
C VAL A 77 -8.24 -8.65 11.94
N TYR A 78 -7.58 -8.94 10.82
CA TYR A 78 -8.08 -8.62 9.48
C TYR A 78 -8.93 -9.75 8.89
N PRO A 79 -10.01 -9.46 8.13
CA PRO A 79 -10.93 -10.49 7.63
C PRO A 79 -10.29 -11.40 6.56
N THR A 80 -9.36 -10.89 5.75
CA THR A 80 -8.66 -11.68 4.75
C THR A 80 -7.47 -12.39 5.40
N LYS A 81 -7.38 -13.71 5.21
CA LYS A 81 -6.28 -14.53 5.71
C LYS A 81 -5.20 -14.68 4.64
N PRO A 82 -3.91 -14.56 5.00
CA PRO A 82 -2.81 -14.81 4.09
C PRO A 82 -2.73 -16.30 3.76
N THR A 83 -2.24 -16.61 2.57
CA THR A 83 -1.88 -17.99 2.21
C THR A 83 -0.47 -18.28 2.70
N LYS A 84 -0.23 -19.50 3.20
CA LYS A 84 1.12 -19.98 3.47
C LYS A 84 1.93 -19.87 2.18
N THR A 85 3.17 -19.44 2.29
CA THR A 85 4.07 -19.32 1.15
C THR A 85 4.46 -20.73 0.70
N ASP A 86 4.53 -20.96 -0.61
CA ASP A 86 5.23 -22.12 -1.13
C ASP A 86 6.66 -22.13 -0.59
N ALA A 87 7.24 -23.32 -0.39
CA ALA A 87 8.49 -23.50 0.33
C ALA A 87 9.58 -22.52 -0.17
N LEU A 88 9.93 -21.53 0.67
CA LEU A 88 11.00 -20.56 0.39
C LEU A 88 12.36 -21.27 0.47
N THR A 89 12.48 -22.25 1.36
CA THR A 89 13.69 -23.03 1.58
C THR A 89 13.36 -24.53 1.49
N ALA A 90 14.37 -25.37 1.22
CA ALA A 90 14.17 -26.82 1.16
C ALA A 90 13.95 -27.45 2.54
N TYR A 91 14.54 -26.86 3.60
CA TYR A 91 14.50 -27.39 4.96
C TYR A 91 14.44 -26.24 5.98
N GLY A 92 13.95 -26.54 7.18
CA GLY A 92 13.86 -25.58 8.28
C GLY A 92 12.77 -24.53 8.04
N LYS A 93 12.92 -23.38 8.71
CA LYS A 93 11.94 -22.29 8.65
C LYS A 93 11.76 -21.81 7.20
N GLY A 94 10.50 -21.77 6.76
CA GLY A 94 10.14 -21.44 5.38
C GLY A 94 10.10 -22.64 4.44
N GLY A 95 10.49 -23.84 4.89
CA GLY A 95 10.27 -25.10 4.18
C GLY A 95 8.92 -25.71 4.49
N GLU A 96 8.61 -26.83 3.84
CA GLU A 96 7.30 -27.51 3.94
C GLU A 96 6.92 -27.91 5.37
N GLU A 97 7.89 -28.34 6.17
CA GLU A 97 7.70 -28.76 7.56
C GLU A 97 7.48 -27.58 8.52
N GLN A 98 7.98 -26.39 8.17
CA GLN A 98 7.87 -25.18 8.99
C GLN A 98 7.42 -23.98 8.13
N PRO A 99 6.16 -24.00 7.64
CA PRO A 99 5.67 -23.01 6.70
C PRO A 99 5.58 -21.61 7.33
N VAL A 100 5.74 -20.59 6.49
CA VAL A 100 5.68 -19.18 6.89
C VAL A 100 4.80 -18.37 5.96
N PHE A 101 4.41 -17.19 6.42
CA PHE A 101 3.74 -16.16 5.64
C PHE A 101 4.73 -15.03 5.36
N VAL A 102 4.79 -14.54 4.12
CA VAL A 102 5.51 -13.31 3.78
C VAL A 102 4.61 -12.11 4.04
N GLY A 103 5.13 -11.10 4.73
CA GLY A 103 4.39 -9.87 5.02
C GLY A 103 4.18 -8.97 3.79
N GLY A 104 3.25 -8.04 3.90
CA GLY A 104 3.00 -7.01 2.90
C GLY A 104 2.04 -7.42 1.78
N ASN A 105 1.17 -6.49 1.41
CA ASN A 105 0.19 -6.68 0.33
C ASN A 105 0.44 -5.79 -0.90
N GLU A 106 1.06 -4.64 -0.71
CA GLU A 106 1.27 -3.61 -1.73
C GLU A 106 2.76 -3.42 -1.99
N GLY A 107 3.13 -3.10 -3.24
CA GLY A 107 4.50 -2.85 -3.66
C GLY A 107 4.63 -2.82 -5.18
N VAL A 108 5.69 -2.18 -5.65
CA VAL A 108 6.09 -2.19 -7.07
C VAL A 108 7.28 -3.11 -7.25
N ALA A 109 7.23 -3.91 -8.31
CA ALA A 109 8.29 -4.82 -8.69
C ALA A 109 8.64 -4.65 -10.15
N ARG A 110 9.84 -5.08 -10.51
CA ARG A 110 10.31 -5.17 -11.89
C ARG A 110 10.36 -6.63 -12.32
N VAL A 111 9.82 -6.95 -13.50
CA VAL A 111 9.95 -8.29 -14.10
C VAL A 111 11.42 -8.59 -14.37
N SER A 112 11.92 -9.70 -13.83
CA SER A 112 13.31 -10.15 -13.97
C SER A 112 13.47 -11.38 -14.86
N ALA A 113 12.41 -12.17 -15.07
CA ALA A 113 12.35 -13.23 -16.05
C ALA A 113 10.89 -13.56 -16.39
N VAL A 114 10.65 -14.04 -17.62
CA VAL A 114 9.32 -14.46 -18.09
C VAL A 114 9.28 -15.95 -18.38
N GLY A 115 8.20 -16.61 -17.96
CA GLY A 115 7.95 -18.01 -18.24
C GLY A 115 7.41 -18.24 -19.66
N GLU A 116 7.37 -19.49 -20.07
CA GLU A 116 6.79 -19.88 -21.36
C GLU A 116 5.32 -19.43 -21.47
N GLY A 117 4.91 -18.95 -22.64
CA GLY A 117 3.52 -18.54 -22.93
C GLY A 117 3.15 -17.12 -22.47
N VAL A 118 4.02 -16.42 -21.74
CA VAL A 118 3.80 -15.03 -21.32
C VAL A 118 3.99 -14.10 -22.52
N LYS A 119 2.96 -13.30 -22.86
CA LYS A 119 2.96 -12.39 -24.02
C LYS A 119 2.93 -10.90 -23.65
N ASP A 120 2.22 -10.57 -22.57
CA ASP A 120 1.89 -9.18 -22.23
C ASP A 120 2.88 -8.53 -21.25
N LEU A 121 3.87 -9.29 -20.77
CA LEU A 121 4.93 -8.84 -19.88
C LEU A 121 6.30 -9.21 -20.45
N LYS A 122 7.28 -8.34 -20.23
CA LYS A 122 8.69 -8.59 -20.57
C LYS A 122 9.61 -8.15 -19.43
N GLU A 123 10.84 -8.64 -19.44
CA GLU A 123 11.88 -8.18 -18.51
C GLU A 123 12.01 -6.65 -18.52
N GLY A 124 12.15 -6.06 -17.33
CA GLY A 124 12.23 -4.62 -17.15
C GLY A 124 10.88 -3.93 -16.95
N ASP A 125 9.75 -4.54 -17.31
CA ASP A 125 8.42 -3.97 -17.04
C ASP A 125 8.21 -3.80 -15.53
N TRP A 126 7.65 -2.66 -15.13
CA TRP A 126 7.17 -2.45 -13.77
C TRP A 126 5.77 -3.03 -13.62
N VAL A 127 5.58 -3.78 -12.54
CA VAL A 127 4.33 -4.44 -12.19
C VAL A 127 4.00 -4.20 -10.72
N VAL A 128 2.71 -4.26 -10.40
CA VAL A 128 2.18 -4.18 -9.05
C VAL A 128 1.31 -5.39 -8.77
N MET A 129 1.21 -5.79 -7.50
CA MET A 129 0.38 -6.93 -7.10
C MET A 129 -1.11 -6.54 -7.12
N ILE A 130 -1.92 -7.40 -7.76
CA ILE A 130 -3.39 -7.30 -7.73
C ILE A 130 -4.04 -8.48 -6.99
N LYS A 131 -3.25 -9.50 -6.66
CA LYS A 131 -3.63 -10.56 -5.72
C LYS A 131 -3.56 -10.05 -4.28
N GLN A 132 -4.59 -10.36 -3.49
CA GLN A 132 -4.59 -10.11 -2.06
C GLN A 132 -3.60 -11.04 -1.34
N GLN A 133 -2.94 -10.51 -0.32
CA GLN A 133 -1.96 -11.22 0.51
C GLN A 133 -0.82 -11.81 -0.32
N ALA A 134 -0.36 -11.05 -1.32
CA ALA A 134 0.69 -11.46 -2.24
C ALA A 134 2.07 -11.62 -1.59
N GLY A 135 2.30 -11.07 -0.39
CA GLY A 135 3.58 -11.12 0.31
C GLY A 135 4.64 -10.32 -0.43
N THR A 136 4.60 -9.00 -0.27
CA THR A 136 5.46 -8.04 -0.99
C THR A 136 6.73 -7.64 -0.25
N TRP A 137 6.89 -8.03 1.01
CA TRP A 137 8.10 -7.79 1.79
C TRP A 137 9.12 -8.90 1.52
N ALA A 138 9.53 -9.02 0.26
CA ALA A 138 10.62 -9.87 -0.19
C ALA A 138 11.51 -9.15 -1.21
N THR A 139 12.72 -9.64 -1.46
CA THR A 139 13.59 -9.20 -2.56
C THR A 139 12.95 -9.51 -3.91
N ASP A 140 12.45 -10.73 -4.06
CA ASP A 140 11.95 -11.28 -5.32
C ASP A 140 10.93 -12.39 -5.07
N ARG A 141 10.10 -12.66 -6.08
CA ARG A 141 9.11 -13.76 -6.05
C ARG A 141 8.82 -14.28 -7.45
N ASN A 142 8.47 -15.57 -7.53
CA ASN A 142 7.73 -16.10 -8.67
C ASN A 142 6.23 -15.87 -8.46
N VAL A 143 5.53 -15.33 -9.46
CA VAL A 143 4.10 -15.03 -9.39
C VAL A 143 3.41 -15.35 -10.72
N SER A 144 2.13 -15.73 -10.66
CA SER A 144 1.31 -15.93 -11.85
C SER A 144 1.09 -14.60 -12.57
N VAL A 145 1.02 -14.60 -13.91
CA VAL A 145 0.75 -13.37 -14.68
C VAL A 145 -0.61 -12.75 -14.36
N VAL A 146 -1.57 -13.53 -13.87
CA VAL A 146 -2.89 -13.02 -13.45
C VAL A 146 -2.88 -12.36 -12.07
N ASP A 147 -1.79 -12.51 -11.31
CA ASP A 147 -1.64 -11.95 -9.97
C ASP A 147 -1.01 -10.54 -9.98
N VAL A 148 -0.57 -10.07 -11.15
CA VAL A 148 0.10 -8.79 -11.37
C VAL A 148 -0.60 -7.94 -12.41
N ALA A 149 -0.45 -6.63 -12.30
CA ALA A 149 -0.82 -5.68 -13.34
C ALA A 149 0.41 -4.87 -13.75
N LYS A 150 0.57 -4.65 -15.05
CA LYS A 150 1.60 -3.75 -15.58
C LYS A 150 1.27 -2.31 -15.22
N VAL A 151 2.28 -1.55 -14.77
CA VAL A 151 2.15 -0.12 -14.52
C VAL A 151 2.28 0.62 -15.86
N PRO A 152 1.22 1.30 -16.36
CA PRO A 152 1.33 2.08 -17.58
C PRO A 152 2.23 3.29 -17.36
N ASP A 153 2.94 3.72 -18.41
CA ASP A 153 3.85 4.87 -18.39
C ASP A 153 4.82 4.90 -17.18
N ALA A 154 5.25 3.73 -16.69
CA ALA A 154 6.03 3.61 -15.45
C ALA A 154 7.30 4.48 -15.42
N HIS A 155 7.89 4.77 -16.58
CA HIS A 155 9.06 5.64 -16.74
C HIS A 155 8.80 7.11 -16.35
N LEU A 156 7.54 7.52 -16.22
CA LEU A 156 7.13 8.85 -15.77
C LEU A 156 6.82 8.89 -14.26
N LEU A 157 6.89 7.76 -13.57
CA LEU A 157 6.62 7.65 -12.15
C LEU A 157 7.93 7.43 -11.39
N ASN A 158 7.97 7.92 -10.15
CA ASN A 158 9.00 7.47 -9.21
C ASN A 158 8.59 6.14 -8.53
N GLU A 159 9.56 5.45 -7.93
CA GLU A 159 9.31 4.15 -7.29
C GLU A 159 8.27 4.24 -6.15
N ALA A 160 8.25 5.33 -5.38
CA ALA A 160 7.31 5.50 -4.26
C ALA A 160 5.85 5.69 -4.73
N GLN A 161 5.66 6.42 -5.83
CA GLN A 161 4.36 6.56 -6.50
C GLN A 161 3.85 5.20 -6.96
N ALA A 162 4.65 4.46 -7.73
CA ALA A 162 4.27 3.14 -8.22
C ALA A 162 4.07 2.13 -7.06
N ALA A 163 4.90 2.20 -6.01
CA ALA A 163 4.79 1.31 -4.85
C ALA A 163 3.52 1.52 -4.03
N THR A 164 2.82 2.64 -4.18
CA THR A 164 1.63 2.98 -3.39
C THR A 164 0.37 3.17 -4.23
N ILE A 165 0.41 2.82 -5.52
CA ILE A 165 -0.65 3.11 -6.48
C ILE A 165 -1.86 2.17 -6.40
N THR A 166 -1.78 1.04 -5.69
CA THR A 166 -2.86 0.03 -5.71
C THR A 166 -3.80 0.11 -4.51
N VAL A 167 -3.44 0.81 -3.43
CA VAL A 167 -4.28 0.90 -2.22
C VAL A 167 -4.78 2.31 -1.96
N ASN A 168 -3.91 3.26 -1.61
CA ASN A 168 -4.36 4.55 -1.05
C ASN A 168 -5.01 5.47 -2.10
N PRO A 169 -4.38 5.75 -3.26
CA PRO A 169 -5.01 6.56 -4.30
C PRO A 169 -6.29 5.95 -4.91
N PRO A 170 -6.36 4.64 -5.22
CA PRO A 170 -7.59 3.96 -5.61
C PRO A 170 -8.73 4.14 -4.60
N THR A 171 -8.41 4.02 -3.31
CA THR A 171 -9.41 4.20 -2.24
C THR A 171 -9.98 5.61 -2.27
N ALA A 172 -9.12 6.63 -2.37
CA ALA A 172 -9.54 8.02 -2.47
C ALA A 172 -10.36 8.29 -3.73
N TYR A 173 -9.87 7.83 -4.89
CA TYR A 173 -10.53 8.02 -6.18
C TYR A 173 -11.92 7.40 -6.20
N ASN A 174 -12.04 6.11 -5.84
CA ASN A 174 -13.32 5.42 -5.88
C ASN A 174 -14.33 6.02 -4.90
N MET A 175 -13.89 6.43 -3.69
CA MET A 175 -14.80 7.09 -2.74
C MET A 175 -15.34 8.44 -3.24
N LEU A 176 -14.55 9.20 -4.02
CA LEU A 176 -14.98 10.47 -4.61
C LEU A 176 -15.94 10.28 -5.78
N ASN A 177 -15.86 9.17 -6.51
CA ASN A 177 -16.57 8.98 -7.78
C ASN A 177 -17.75 7.99 -7.71
N ASP A 178 -17.74 6.99 -6.83
CA ASP A 178 -18.69 5.86 -6.89
C ASP A 178 -19.97 6.05 -6.05
N PHE A 179 -19.99 7.00 -5.11
CA PHE A 179 -21.08 7.11 -4.13
C PHE A 179 -22.11 8.19 -4.46
N ILE A 180 -21.67 9.30 -5.05
CA ILE A 180 -22.53 10.42 -5.40
C ILE A 180 -21.89 11.24 -6.52
N GLY A 181 -22.68 11.64 -7.52
CA GLY A 181 -22.20 12.48 -8.62
C GLY A 181 -21.87 13.89 -8.14
N LEU A 182 -20.62 14.12 -7.77
CA LEU A 182 -20.05 15.42 -7.42
C LEU A 182 -19.66 16.19 -8.69
N LYS A 183 -19.81 17.51 -8.64
CA LYS A 183 -19.42 18.43 -9.71
C LYS A 183 -18.36 19.41 -9.22
N PRO A 184 -17.53 19.99 -10.10
CA PRO A 184 -16.61 21.06 -9.71
C PRO A 184 -17.31 22.15 -8.88
N GLY A 185 -16.73 22.51 -7.75
CA GLY A 185 -17.29 23.43 -6.76
C GLY A 185 -18.20 22.80 -5.69
N ASP A 186 -18.49 21.50 -5.76
CA ASP A 186 -19.15 20.76 -4.67
C ASP A 186 -18.19 20.51 -3.50
N TRP A 187 -18.75 20.27 -2.32
CA TRP A 187 -18.00 20.11 -1.07
C TRP A 187 -17.99 18.67 -0.54
N VAL A 188 -16.80 18.24 -0.13
CA VAL A 188 -16.52 16.99 0.56
C VAL A 188 -15.95 17.30 1.95
N ILE A 189 -16.35 16.56 2.98
CA ILE A 189 -15.71 16.61 4.30
C ILE A 189 -15.05 15.28 4.62
N GLN A 190 -13.86 15.29 5.23
CA GLN A 190 -13.19 14.07 5.66
C GLN A 190 -12.54 14.20 7.03
N ASN A 191 -12.42 13.08 7.73
CA ASN A 191 -11.57 12.97 8.91
C ASN A 191 -10.30 12.15 8.60
N GLY A 192 -9.31 12.26 9.49
CA GLY A 192 -8.00 11.63 9.26
C GLY A 192 -7.27 12.18 8.03
N ALA A 193 -7.41 13.48 7.75
CA ALA A 193 -6.95 14.07 6.49
C ALA A 193 -5.42 14.04 6.28
N ASN A 194 -4.63 13.89 7.34
CA ASN A 194 -3.19 13.69 7.24
C ASN A 194 -2.77 12.23 6.91
N SER A 195 -3.71 11.29 6.83
CA SER A 195 -3.42 9.93 6.37
C SER A 195 -3.03 9.89 4.89
N ALA A 196 -2.45 8.78 4.41
CA ALA A 196 -2.11 8.61 3.00
C ALA A 196 -3.36 8.71 2.10
N VAL A 197 -4.47 8.07 2.50
CA VAL A 197 -5.75 8.20 1.80
C VAL A 197 -6.26 9.64 1.87
N GLY A 198 -6.19 10.29 3.04
CA GLY A 198 -6.69 11.66 3.20
C GLY A 198 -5.95 12.69 2.36
N GLN A 199 -4.63 12.55 2.24
CA GLN A 199 -3.81 13.37 1.34
C GLN A 199 -4.12 13.08 -0.13
N ALA A 200 -4.39 11.83 -0.52
CA ALA A 200 -4.85 11.50 -1.87
C ALA A 200 -6.24 12.08 -2.16
N VAL A 201 -7.17 12.05 -1.19
CA VAL A 201 -8.49 12.70 -1.32
C VAL A 201 -8.32 14.20 -1.59
N ILE A 202 -7.45 14.88 -0.84
CA ILE A 202 -7.20 16.32 -1.02
C ILE A 202 -6.75 16.62 -2.46
N GLN A 203 -5.73 15.90 -2.93
CA GLN A 203 -5.12 16.13 -4.25
C GLN A 203 -6.09 15.79 -5.39
N ILE A 204 -6.76 14.63 -5.32
CA ILE A 204 -7.72 14.20 -6.35
C ILE A 204 -8.94 15.13 -6.36
N ALA A 205 -9.46 15.52 -5.20
CA ALA A 205 -10.55 16.48 -5.12
C ALA A 205 -10.17 17.84 -5.74
N ALA A 206 -8.96 18.34 -5.47
CA ALA A 206 -8.46 19.57 -6.07
C ALA A 206 -8.34 19.44 -7.60
N ALA A 207 -7.81 18.34 -8.11
CA ALA A 207 -7.70 18.05 -9.54
C ALA A 207 -9.08 17.97 -10.24
N GLN A 208 -10.11 17.52 -9.53
CA GLN A 208 -11.51 17.48 -9.98
C GLN A 208 -12.27 18.80 -9.77
N GLY A 209 -11.61 19.83 -9.22
CA GLY A 209 -12.23 21.13 -8.92
C GLY A 209 -13.21 21.10 -7.73
N LEU A 210 -13.19 20.05 -6.91
CA LEU A 210 -13.99 19.93 -5.69
C LEU A 210 -13.37 20.76 -4.55
N LYS A 211 -14.16 21.07 -3.53
CA LYS A 211 -13.73 21.75 -2.30
C LYS A 211 -13.75 20.79 -1.12
N THR A 212 -12.80 20.92 -0.20
CA THR A 212 -12.61 19.97 0.90
C THR A 212 -12.55 20.64 2.27
N ILE A 213 -13.27 20.08 3.25
CA ILE A 213 -13.05 20.35 4.68
C ILE A 213 -12.32 19.14 5.27
N ASN A 214 -11.16 19.39 5.86
CA ASN A 214 -10.19 18.36 6.21
C ASN A 214 -9.94 18.37 7.71
N LEU A 215 -10.40 17.34 8.41
CA LEU A 215 -10.27 17.24 9.86
C LEU A 215 -8.99 16.50 10.25
N ILE A 216 -8.22 17.09 11.15
CA ILE A 216 -6.97 16.57 11.69
C ILE A 216 -6.96 16.59 13.22
N ARG A 217 -6.01 15.86 13.83
CA ARG A 217 -5.75 15.95 15.27
C ARG A 217 -4.89 17.17 15.59
N ASP A 218 -5.12 17.75 16.76
CA ASP A 218 -4.19 18.70 17.36
C ASP A 218 -2.80 18.07 17.59
N ARG A 219 -1.76 18.89 17.41
CA ARG A 219 -0.36 18.48 17.54
C ARG A 219 0.59 19.68 17.63
N PRO A 220 1.80 19.51 18.19
CA PRO A 220 2.76 20.61 18.34
C PRO A 220 3.09 21.36 17.04
N ASN A 221 3.11 20.68 15.90
CA ASN A 221 3.40 21.26 14.59
C ASN A 221 2.15 21.50 13.73
N LEU A 222 1.03 21.87 14.34
CA LEU A 222 -0.28 22.03 13.68
C LEU A 222 -0.23 22.96 12.46
N GLU A 223 0.36 24.14 12.59
CA GLU A 223 0.34 25.16 11.53
C GLU A 223 1.21 24.76 10.32
N GLU A 224 2.32 24.07 10.55
CA GLU A 224 3.12 23.46 9.47
C GLU A 224 2.31 22.39 8.74
N LEU A 225 1.59 21.54 9.49
CA LEU A 225 0.74 20.52 8.89
C LEU A 225 -0.41 21.13 8.08
N LYS A 226 -1.07 22.19 8.57
CA LYS A 226 -2.12 22.88 7.82
C LYS A 226 -1.59 23.42 6.49
N LYS A 227 -0.48 24.16 6.53
CA LYS A 227 0.19 24.67 5.32
C LYS A 227 0.56 23.55 4.34
N LYS A 228 1.05 22.43 4.86
CA LYS A 228 1.32 21.25 4.03
C LYS A 228 0.06 20.72 3.35
N LEU A 229 -1.04 20.52 4.08
CA LEU A 229 -2.29 20.03 3.48
C LEU A 229 -2.90 21.04 2.50
N GLU A 230 -2.81 22.34 2.78
CA GLU A 230 -3.21 23.41 1.87
C GLU A 230 -2.38 23.40 0.58
N SER A 231 -1.06 23.17 0.68
CA SER A 231 -0.18 23.03 -0.50
C SER A 231 -0.53 21.82 -1.38
N LEU A 232 -1.20 20.80 -0.82
CA LEU A 232 -1.74 19.66 -1.56
C LEU A 232 -3.11 19.96 -2.20
N GLY A 233 -3.72 21.11 -1.90
CA GLY A 233 -5.03 21.51 -2.42
C GLY A 233 -6.18 21.50 -1.40
N ALA A 234 -5.91 21.34 -0.11
CA ALA A 234 -6.95 21.39 0.92
C ALA A 234 -7.63 22.77 0.92
N THR A 235 -8.97 22.82 0.89
CA THR A 235 -9.67 24.12 0.91
C THR A 235 -9.77 24.69 2.32
N GLN A 236 -10.14 23.84 3.29
CA GLN A 236 -10.23 24.19 4.70
C GLN A 236 -9.64 23.05 5.53
N VAL A 237 -8.88 23.39 6.57
CA VAL A 237 -8.28 22.43 7.51
C VAL A 237 -8.68 22.81 8.93
N LEU A 238 -9.28 21.87 9.65
CA LEU A 238 -9.73 22.09 11.03
C LEU A 238 -9.23 20.99 11.94
N THR A 239 -9.02 21.32 13.21
CA THR A 239 -8.83 20.30 14.24
C THR A 239 -10.15 19.77 14.77
N TYR A 240 -10.13 18.63 15.45
CA TYR A 240 -11.32 18.10 16.11
C TYR A 240 -11.82 19.03 17.24
N ASP A 241 -10.94 19.75 17.91
CA ASP A 241 -11.32 20.74 18.92
C ASP A 241 -12.06 21.91 18.28
N GLN A 242 -11.57 22.39 17.14
CA GLN A 242 -12.27 23.42 16.35
C GLN A 242 -13.62 22.94 15.80
N LEU A 243 -13.75 21.65 15.49
CA LEU A 243 -15.01 21.04 15.07
C LEU A 243 -16.04 20.97 16.21
N ALA A 244 -15.59 20.86 17.46
CA ALA A 244 -16.47 20.82 18.63
C ALA A 244 -17.06 22.20 18.98
N ASP A 245 -16.44 23.29 18.48
CA ASP A 245 -16.93 24.66 18.66
C ASP A 245 -18.26 24.88 17.90
N LYS A 246 -19.26 25.44 18.59
CA LYS A 246 -20.59 25.72 18.01
C LYS A 246 -20.52 26.70 16.83
N SER A 247 -19.55 27.62 16.82
CA SER A 247 -19.34 28.60 15.74
C SER A 247 -18.89 27.97 14.42
N VAL A 248 -18.40 26.71 14.43
CA VAL A 248 -17.93 26.05 13.20
C VAL A 248 -19.03 25.92 12.16
N ARG A 249 -20.30 25.81 12.59
CA ARG A 249 -21.44 25.70 11.65
C ARG A 249 -21.63 26.97 10.83
N GLU A 250 -21.45 28.13 11.44
CA GLU A 250 -21.56 29.42 10.76
C GLU A 250 -20.40 29.60 9.79
N LYS A 251 -19.17 29.28 10.21
CA LYS A 251 -17.98 29.29 9.35
C LYS A 251 -18.12 28.36 8.15
N VAL A 252 -18.60 27.13 8.36
CA VAL A 252 -18.86 26.18 7.26
C VAL A 252 -19.91 26.72 6.30
N LYS A 253 -20.99 27.34 6.81
CA LYS A 253 -22.01 27.98 5.97
C LYS A 253 -21.42 29.12 5.13
N GLU A 254 -20.55 29.93 5.72
CA GLU A 254 -19.83 31.01 5.02
C GLU A 254 -18.93 30.45 3.91
N TRP A 255 -18.02 29.52 4.23
CA TRP A 255 -17.10 28.93 3.24
C TRP A 255 -17.83 28.25 2.09
N THR A 256 -18.91 27.53 2.39
CA THR A 256 -19.69 26.80 1.39
C THR A 256 -20.63 27.71 0.58
N GLY A 257 -20.80 28.98 0.97
CA GLY A 257 -21.85 29.85 0.43
C GLY A 257 -23.25 29.27 0.65
N GLY A 258 -23.43 28.49 1.72
CA GLY A 258 -24.66 27.75 2.01
C GLY A 258 -24.90 26.49 1.18
N LYS A 259 -23.97 26.09 0.29
CA LYS A 259 -24.09 24.83 -0.46
C LYS A 259 -24.00 23.62 0.49
N PRO A 260 -24.78 22.56 0.26
CA PRO A 260 -24.72 21.36 1.10
C PRO A 260 -23.42 20.58 0.88
N ILE A 261 -22.85 20.04 1.96
CA ILE A 261 -21.78 19.04 1.88
C ILE A 261 -22.43 17.68 1.62
N ARG A 262 -22.18 17.09 0.45
CA ARG A 262 -22.90 15.90 -0.04
C ARG A 262 -22.18 14.59 0.22
N LEU A 263 -20.89 14.64 0.53
CA LEU A 263 -20.05 13.47 0.81
C LEU A 263 -19.20 13.68 2.06
N GLY A 264 -19.26 12.72 2.98
CA GLY A 264 -18.40 12.60 4.15
C GLY A 264 -17.53 11.35 4.06
N LEU A 265 -16.23 11.46 4.31
CA LEU A 265 -15.30 10.32 4.30
C LEU A 265 -14.76 10.07 5.70
N ASN A 266 -14.93 8.84 6.19
CA ASN A 266 -14.61 8.44 7.55
C ASN A 266 -13.56 7.33 7.60
N CYS A 267 -12.51 7.54 8.40
CA CYS A 267 -11.58 6.49 8.82
C CYS A 267 -11.31 6.47 10.33
N VAL A 268 -12.05 7.22 11.14
CA VAL A 268 -11.78 7.38 12.58
C VAL A 268 -12.79 6.60 13.41
N GLY A 269 -14.10 6.85 13.23
CA GLY A 269 -15.16 6.39 14.13
C GLY A 269 -15.44 7.38 15.26
N GLY A 270 -16.23 6.96 16.25
CA GLY A 270 -16.40 7.71 17.50
C GLY A 270 -17.07 9.10 17.38
N PRO A 271 -16.99 9.90 18.46
CA PRO A 271 -17.60 11.23 18.58
C PRO A 271 -17.17 12.23 17.50
N GLU A 272 -15.92 12.14 17.03
CA GLU A 272 -15.37 13.00 15.97
C GLU A 272 -16.12 12.78 14.67
N THR A 273 -16.43 11.53 14.34
CA THR A 273 -17.24 11.18 13.17
C THR A 273 -18.69 11.61 13.34
N THR A 274 -19.24 11.47 14.55
CA THR A 274 -20.58 11.98 14.90
C THR A 274 -20.67 13.50 14.67
N ALA A 275 -19.66 14.25 15.12
CA ALA A 275 -19.60 15.71 14.95
C ALA A 275 -19.48 16.09 13.47
N MET A 276 -18.59 15.42 12.73
CA MET A 276 -18.42 15.61 11.28
C MET A 276 -19.74 15.35 10.52
N ALA A 277 -20.43 14.24 10.82
CA ALA A 277 -21.66 13.86 10.15
C ALA A 277 -22.78 14.91 10.32
N ARG A 278 -22.79 15.68 11.42
CA ARG A 278 -23.78 16.74 11.63
C ARG A 278 -23.65 17.90 10.64
N LEU A 279 -22.46 18.10 10.04
CA LEU A 279 -22.21 19.11 9.01
C LEU A 279 -22.70 18.70 7.62
N LEU A 280 -23.01 17.42 7.40
CA LEU A 280 -23.51 16.94 6.12
C LEU A 280 -24.90 17.52 5.79
N GLY A 281 -25.12 17.76 4.50
CA GLY A 281 -26.39 18.24 3.95
C GLY A 281 -27.46 17.15 3.85
N ASN A 282 -28.62 17.52 3.34
CA ASN A 282 -29.70 16.56 3.07
C ASN A 282 -29.33 15.64 1.90
N GLY A 283 -29.68 14.35 1.99
CA GLY A 283 -29.36 13.33 1.00
C GLY A 283 -27.86 13.04 0.88
N ALA A 284 -27.06 13.39 1.88
CA ALA A 284 -25.62 13.18 1.86
C ALA A 284 -25.25 11.70 2.08
N HIS A 285 -24.03 11.36 1.69
CA HIS A 285 -23.45 10.03 1.85
C HIS A 285 -22.27 10.10 2.82
N LEU A 286 -22.24 9.21 3.81
CA LEU A 286 -21.08 9.01 4.70
C LEU A 286 -20.42 7.67 4.37
N VAL A 287 -19.19 7.69 3.86
CA VAL A 287 -18.45 6.50 3.44
C VAL A 287 -17.36 6.19 4.45
N SER A 288 -17.40 5.01 5.06
CA SER A 288 -16.40 4.54 6.02
C SER A 288 -15.44 3.55 5.37
N TYR A 289 -14.13 3.85 5.40
CA TYR A 289 -13.08 3.00 4.83
C TYR A 289 -12.02 2.54 5.86
N GLY A 290 -12.17 2.96 7.11
CA GLY A 290 -11.28 2.58 8.22
C GLY A 290 -11.88 2.94 9.58
N GLY A 291 -11.17 2.57 10.65
CA GLY A 291 -11.61 2.79 12.03
C GLY A 291 -10.42 2.94 12.97
N MET A 292 -9.58 3.96 12.74
CA MET A 292 -8.32 4.16 13.46
C MET A 292 -8.48 4.35 14.98
N ALA A 293 -9.62 4.88 15.43
CA ALA A 293 -9.89 5.02 16.86
C ALA A 293 -10.31 3.69 17.52
N LYS A 294 -10.56 2.63 16.74
CA LYS A 294 -11.15 1.36 17.19
C LYS A 294 -12.48 1.56 17.95
N GLN A 295 -13.17 2.67 17.67
CA GLN A 295 -14.47 3.02 18.23
C GLN A 295 -15.58 2.73 17.21
N PRO A 296 -16.77 2.29 17.67
CA PRO A 296 -17.90 2.08 16.79
C PRO A 296 -18.35 3.40 16.15
N LEU A 297 -19.05 3.28 15.03
CA LEU A 297 -19.66 4.40 14.34
C LEU A 297 -20.99 4.76 15.03
N ALA A 298 -21.04 5.91 15.71
CA ALA A 298 -22.24 6.38 16.40
C ALA A 298 -22.90 7.55 15.67
N ILE A 299 -23.81 7.29 14.73
CA ILE A 299 -24.52 8.33 13.97
C ILE A 299 -25.90 8.60 14.59
N PRO A 300 -26.30 9.86 14.84
CA PRO A 300 -27.59 10.17 15.43
C PRO A 300 -28.75 9.76 14.50
N THR A 301 -29.77 9.10 15.05
CA THR A 301 -30.99 8.66 14.33
C THR A 301 -31.64 9.80 13.54
N SER A 302 -31.60 11.03 14.09
CA SER A 302 -32.16 12.21 13.44
C SER A 302 -31.51 12.56 12.10
N LEU A 303 -30.24 12.22 11.88
CA LEU A 303 -29.60 12.44 10.58
C LEU A 303 -30.16 11.51 9.49
N PHE A 304 -30.54 10.29 9.86
CA PHE A 304 -31.20 9.38 8.93
C PHE A 304 -32.63 9.86 8.61
N ILE A 305 -33.43 10.15 9.64
CA ILE A 305 -34.84 10.50 9.47
C ILE A 305 -35.03 11.87 8.79
N PHE A 306 -34.31 12.90 9.26
CA PHE A 306 -34.59 14.28 8.85
C PHE A 306 -33.61 14.84 7.81
N LYS A 307 -32.45 14.20 7.61
CA LYS A 307 -31.51 14.56 6.53
C LYS A 307 -31.41 13.49 5.44
N ASN A 308 -32.08 12.35 5.55
CA ASN A 308 -31.95 11.23 4.60
C ASN A 308 -30.47 10.84 4.37
N LEU A 309 -29.67 10.82 5.43
CA LEU A 309 -28.26 10.43 5.38
C LEU A 309 -28.14 8.94 5.04
N THR A 310 -27.28 8.59 4.09
CA THR A 310 -26.94 7.19 3.78
C THR A 310 -25.50 6.87 4.21
N CYS A 311 -25.31 5.81 4.98
CA CYS A 311 -23.98 5.36 5.42
C CYS A 311 -23.53 4.13 4.63
N HIS A 312 -22.26 4.13 4.21
CA HIS A 312 -21.65 3.08 3.40
C HIS A 312 -20.36 2.57 4.03
N GLY A 313 -20.01 1.32 3.73
CA GLY A 313 -18.66 0.79 3.89
C GLY A 313 -17.95 0.76 2.55
N PHE A 314 -16.66 1.11 2.52
CA PHE A 314 -15.82 0.98 1.33
C PHE A 314 -14.62 0.08 1.62
N TRP A 315 -14.35 -0.87 0.72
CA TRP A 315 -13.22 -1.77 0.82
C TRP A 315 -12.58 -1.96 -0.56
N GLN A 316 -11.41 -1.36 -0.76
CA GLN A 316 -10.71 -1.36 -2.07
C GLN A 316 -10.47 -2.77 -2.61
N SER A 317 -10.12 -3.71 -1.74
CA SER A 317 -9.94 -5.11 -2.10
C SER A 317 -11.21 -5.78 -2.65
N ARG A 318 -12.39 -5.42 -2.11
CA ARG A 318 -13.69 -5.84 -2.66
C ARG A 318 -14.01 -5.12 -3.96
N TRP A 319 -13.67 -3.84 -4.08
CA TRP A 319 -13.83 -3.10 -5.33
C TRP A 319 -13.07 -3.80 -6.46
N TYR A 320 -11.80 -4.15 -6.23
CA TYR A 320 -11.04 -4.91 -7.22
C TYR A 320 -11.70 -6.25 -7.53
N SER A 321 -12.12 -7.06 -6.54
CA SER A 321 -12.69 -8.38 -6.84
C SER A 321 -14.01 -8.32 -7.63
N GLN A 322 -14.77 -7.24 -7.52
CA GLN A 322 -16.09 -7.10 -8.15
C GLN A 322 -16.06 -6.38 -9.51
N LYS A 323 -15.04 -5.54 -9.76
CA LYS A 323 -14.96 -4.77 -11.00
C LYS A 323 -14.32 -5.55 -12.15
N PRO A 324 -14.79 -5.41 -13.40
CA PRO A 324 -14.12 -5.97 -14.58
C PRO A 324 -12.70 -5.44 -14.74
N LEU A 325 -11.83 -6.20 -15.41
CA LEU A 325 -10.43 -5.81 -15.65
C LEU A 325 -10.32 -4.41 -16.28
N GLU A 326 -11.15 -4.12 -17.29
CA GLU A 326 -11.17 -2.82 -17.98
C GLU A 326 -11.40 -1.63 -17.02
N GLU A 327 -12.28 -1.77 -16.02
CA GLU A 327 -12.50 -0.71 -15.03
C GLU A 327 -11.29 -0.53 -14.10
N ARG A 328 -10.59 -1.62 -13.77
CA ARG A 328 -9.36 -1.57 -12.95
C ARG A 328 -8.22 -0.90 -13.72
N GLU A 329 -8.10 -1.20 -15.01
CA GLU A 329 -7.12 -0.58 -15.91
C GLU A 329 -7.41 0.91 -16.10
N LYS A 330 -8.68 1.29 -16.30
CA LYS A 330 -9.09 2.70 -16.34
C LYS A 330 -8.73 3.45 -15.06
N LEU A 331 -8.96 2.82 -13.89
CA LEU A 331 -8.56 3.40 -12.61
C LEU A 331 -7.04 3.57 -12.53
N MET A 332 -6.26 2.54 -12.87
CA MET A 332 -4.79 2.61 -12.88
C MET A 332 -4.32 3.76 -13.79
N GLN A 333 -4.84 3.83 -15.01
CA GLN A 333 -4.47 4.86 -15.98
C GLN A 333 -4.81 6.26 -15.46
N ALA A 334 -6.01 6.46 -14.90
CA ALA A 334 -6.41 7.75 -14.34
C ALA A 334 -5.48 8.21 -13.21
N LEU A 335 -5.00 7.28 -12.37
CA LEU A 335 -4.05 7.59 -11.30
C LEU A 335 -2.66 7.92 -11.85
N VAL A 336 -2.18 7.17 -12.84
CA VAL A 336 -0.92 7.47 -13.53
C VAL A 336 -0.98 8.82 -14.23
N ASP A 337 -2.10 9.17 -14.86
CA ASP A 337 -2.31 10.46 -15.50
C ASP A 337 -2.27 11.61 -14.49
N LEU A 338 -2.88 11.44 -13.32
CA LEU A 338 -2.78 12.43 -12.24
C LEU A 338 -1.35 12.56 -11.71
N MET A 339 -0.60 11.46 -11.59
CA MET A 339 0.78 11.48 -11.11
C MET A 339 1.73 12.15 -12.12
N LYS A 340 1.64 11.81 -13.41
CA LYS A 340 2.50 12.40 -14.46
C LYS A 340 2.22 13.88 -14.69
N GLU A 341 1.00 14.33 -14.41
CA GLU A 341 0.62 15.75 -14.42
C GLU A 341 0.96 16.49 -13.12
N ASN A 342 1.62 15.84 -12.15
CA ASN A 342 1.93 16.37 -10.82
C ASN A 342 0.69 16.83 -10.02
N LYS A 343 -0.48 16.24 -10.30
CA LYS A 343 -1.74 16.49 -9.60
C LYS A 343 -2.00 15.49 -8.47
N LEU A 344 -1.19 14.44 -8.38
CA LEU A 344 -1.23 13.44 -7.33
C LEU A 344 0.20 13.00 -7.03
N ASP A 345 0.68 13.25 -5.82
CA ASP A 345 1.96 12.75 -5.34
C ASP A 345 1.79 11.83 -4.13
N SER A 346 2.80 10.98 -3.94
CA SER A 346 2.92 10.10 -2.78
C SER A 346 3.11 10.90 -1.49
N PRO A 347 2.59 10.45 -0.34
CA PRO A 347 2.83 11.15 0.91
C PRO A 347 4.33 11.11 1.26
N ALA A 348 4.77 12.10 2.04
CA ALA A 348 6.11 12.10 2.61
C ALA A 348 6.41 10.75 3.26
N HIS A 349 7.51 10.13 2.84
CA HIS A 349 7.86 8.78 3.20
C HIS A 349 9.32 8.67 3.66
N GLU A 350 9.61 7.54 4.28
CA GLU A 350 10.95 7.10 4.66
C GLU A 350 11.18 5.71 4.06
N ILE A 351 12.32 5.55 3.39
CA ILE A 351 12.74 4.26 2.86
C ILE A 351 13.59 3.59 3.94
N VAL A 352 13.13 2.44 4.43
CA VAL A 352 13.88 1.62 5.39
C VAL A 352 14.43 0.42 4.64
N GLU A 353 15.76 0.38 4.56
CA GLU A 353 16.46 -0.70 3.87
C GLU A 353 16.67 -1.91 4.79
N VAL A 354 16.38 -3.11 4.28
CA VAL A 354 16.82 -4.38 4.87
C VAL A 354 18.02 -4.85 4.05
N SER A 355 19.22 -4.68 4.60
CA SER A 355 20.47 -4.78 3.85
C SER A 355 20.85 -6.22 3.54
N ALA A 356 21.27 -6.49 2.30
CA ALA A 356 21.84 -7.76 1.85
C ALA A 356 22.95 -8.29 2.77
N GLN A 357 23.76 -7.39 3.35
CA GLN A 357 24.90 -7.75 4.19
C GLN A 357 24.54 -8.11 5.64
N ASP A 358 23.34 -7.76 6.10
CA ASP A 358 22.92 -8.06 7.48
C ASP A 358 22.60 -9.56 7.62
N PRO A 359 23.18 -10.26 8.62
CA PRO A 359 22.71 -11.60 8.98
C PRO A 359 21.22 -11.59 9.34
N ASP A 360 20.50 -12.67 9.07
CA ASP A 360 19.05 -12.77 9.29
C ASP A 360 18.62 -12.35 10.71
N GLU A 361 19.41 -12.66 11.74
CA GLU A 361 19.16 -12.26 13.12
C GLU A 361 19.24 -10.74 13.34
N VAL A 362 20.20 -10.07 12.70
CA VAL A 362 20.38 -8.61 12.77
C VAL A 362 19.26 -7.91 12.01
N ALA A 363 18.97 -8.39 10.79
CA ALA A 363 17.88 -7.89 9.97
C ALA A 363 16.52 -8.09 10.67
N THR A 364 16.33 -9.22 11.36
CA THR A 364 15.15 -9.48 12.20
C THR A 364 14.98 -8.43 13.28
N LYS A 365 16.02 -8.16 14.08
CA LYS A 365 15.95 -7.14 15.15
C LYS A 365 15.65 -5.75 14.59
N LYS A 366 16.20 -5.41 13.42
CA LYS A 366 15.92 -4.13 12.74
C LYS A 366 14.45 -4.01 12.34
N VAL A 367 13.88 -5.05 11.71
CA VAL A 367 12.46 -5.09 11.33
C VAL A 367 11.57 -5.03 12.57
N GLN A 368 11.86 -5.83 13.61
CA GLN A 368 11.10 -5.80 14.85
C GLN A 368 11.13 -4.43 15.53
N GLY A 369 12.31 -3.79 15.58
CA GLY A 369 12.46 -2.42 16.09
C GLY A 369 11.71 -1.37 15.27
N LEU A 370 11.66 -1.54 13.94
CA LEU A 370 10.84 -0.71 13.06
C LEU A 370 9.35 -0.82 13.44
N PHE A 371 8.81 -2.04 13.56
CA PHE A 371 7.40 -2.23 13.92
C PHE A 371 7.08 -1.75 15.34
N GLN A 372 8.00 -1.88 16.29
CA GLN A 372 7.86 -1.29 17.62
C GLN A 372 7.77 0.24 17.55
N ALA A 373 8.61 0.88 16.75
CA ALA A 373 8.55 2.33 16.58
C ALA A 373 7.27 2.80 15.84
N ILE A 374 6.75 2.00 14.91
CA ILE A 374 5.45 2.26 14.25
C ILE A 374 4.31 2.18 15.27
N SER A 375 4.27 1.15 16.12
CA SER A 375 3.19 0.97 17.11
C SER A 375 3.18 2.07 18.17
N GLU A 376 4.35 2.59 18.53
CA GLU A 376 4.51 3.74 19.44
C GLU A 376 4.21 5.10 18.78
N GLY A 377 3.88 5.12 17.49
CA GLY A 377 3.57 6.35 16.76
C GLY A 377 4.78 7.23 16.47
N ARG A 378 6.01 6.67 16.51
CA ARG A 378 7.26 7.40 16.25
C ARG A 378 7.49 7.71 14.77
N TYR A 379 6.70 7.14 13.87
CA TYR A 379 6.71 7.50 12.45
C TYR A 379 5.59 8.50 12.12
N GLY A 380 6.00 9.73 11.77
CA GLY A 380 5.11 10.76 11.22
C GLY A 380 4.93 10.68 9.69
N LYS A 381 5.64 9.75 9.04
CA LYS A 381 5.71 9.56 7.60
C LYS A 381 5.31 8.14 7.22
N LYS A 382 5.00 7.93 5.94
CA LYS A 382 4.80 6.59 5.38
C LYS A 382 6.13 5.83 5.37
N VAL A 383 6.14 4.55 5.73
CA VAL A 383 7.34 3.71 5.61
C VAL A 383 7.24 2.85 4.35
N LEU A 384 8.31 2.87 3.55
CA LEU A 384 8.52 1.99 2.40
C LEU A 384 9.72 1.08 2.70
N LEU A 385 9.54 -0.22 2.59
CA LEU A 385 10.62 -1.19 2.72
C LEU A 385 11.34 -1.33 1.37
N LYS A 386 12.67 -1.33 1.44
CA LYS A 386 13.54 -1.76 0.34
C LYS A 386 14.35 -2.95 0.83
N ILE A 387 14.08 -4.12 0.28
CA ILE A 387 14.78 -5.35 0.69
C ILE A 387 15.80 -5.66 -0.40
N ASN A 388 17.08 -5.59 -0.05
CA ASN A 388 18.18 -5.77 -0.97
C ASN A 388 18.66 -7.22 -0.96
N GLU A 389 19.10 -7.68 -2.13
CA GLU A 389 19.67 -8.99 -2.44
C GLU A 389 21.21 -9.03 -2.33
#